data_AF-A0A941S961-F1
#
_entry.id   AF-A0A941S961-F1
#
_cell.length_a   1.000
_cell.length_b   1.000
_cell.length_c   1.000
_cell.angle_alpha   90.00
_cell.angle_beta   90.00
_cell.angle_gamma   90.00
#
_symmetry.space_group_name_H-M   'P 1'
#
loop_
_entity.id
_entity.type
_entity.pdbx_description
1 polymer ?
#
loop_
_entity_poly.entity_id
_entity_poly.type
_entity_poly.pdbx_seq_one_letter_code
_entity_poly.pdbx_strand_id
1 'polypeptide(L)'
;KFPQLKAEFPDLVLHLIGPLQTNKVKDAAALFDAIQTLDRTRLADALAAERDKSGRCPQLFMQVNTGEEPQKAGVLPAETEALIAYARKLELPLVGLMCIPPVEDDVAPHFAFLAKLAKENGLSELSMGMSGDFEMAIRFGATHVRVGSAIFGERTPLSPAAR
;
A
#
# COMPACT_ATOMS: atom_id res chain seq x y z
N LYS A 1 0.30 19.22 -9.92
CA LYS A 1 0.73 18.16 -10.85
C LYS A 1 -0.35 17.09 -11.04
N PHE A 2 -0.67 16.26 -10.05
CA PHE A 2 -1.61 15.15 -10.25
C PHE A 2 -3.05 15.53 -10.62
N PRO A 3 -3.66 16.61 -10.08
CA PRO A 3 -5.02 17.00 -10.50
C PRO A 3 -5.12 17.30 -12.01
N GLN A 4 -4.09 17.92 -12.58
CA GLN A 4 -4.03 18.19 -14.03
C GLN A 4 -3.90 16.89 -14.82
N LEU A 5 -3.02 15.97 -14.40
CA LEU A 5 -2.85 14.68 -15.05
C LEU A 5 -4.13 13.83 -15.00
N LYS A 6 -4.89 13.85 -13.91
CA LYS A 6 -6.18 13.14 -13.83
C LYS A 6 -7.24 13.75 -14.74
N ALA A 7 -7.18 15.05 -15.01
CA ALA A 7 -8.07 15.69 -15.97
C ALA A 7 -7.71 15.36 -17.42
N GLU A 8 -6.42 15.22 -17.71
CA GLU A 8 -5.90 14.88 -19.04
C GLU A 8 -6.04 13.37 -19.36
N PHE A 9 -5.89 12.52 -18.36
CA PHE A 9 -5.99 11.05 -18.47
C PHE A 9 -7.08 10.54 -17.52
N PRO A 10 -8.35 10.48 -17.97
CA PRO A 10 -9.47 10.07 -17.12
C PRO A 10 -9.35 8.65 -16.54
N ASP A 11 -8.64 7.76 -17.24
CA ASP A 11 -8.41 6.37 -16.83
C ASP A 11 -7.19 6.21 -15.89
N LEU A 12 -6.53 7.32 -15.51
CA LEU A 12 -5.38 7.29 -14.61
C LEU A 12 -5.81 6.86 -13.20
N VAL A 13 -5.32 5.69 -12.78
CA VAL A 13 -5.46 5.19 -11.40
C VAL A 13 -4.19 5.52 -10.62
N LEU A 14 -4.34 6.32 -9.56
CA LEU A 14 -3.23 6.79 -8.73
C LEU A 14 -3.21 6.07 -7.38
N HIS A 15 -2.09 5.40 -7.08
CA HIS A 15 -1.89 4.64 -5.85
C HIS A 15 -0.92 5.36 -4.90
N LEU A 16 -1.31 5.51 -3.63
CA LEU A 16 -0.41 5.94 -2.56
C LEU A 16 0.31 4.73 -1.97
N ILE A 17 1.62 4.62 -2.23
CA ILE A 17 2.47 3.53 -1.73
C ILE A 17 3.47 3.97 -0.65
N GLY A 18 3.46 5.25 -0.30
CA GLY A 18 4.27 5.82 0.78
C GLY A 18 3.50 5.94 2.10
N PRO A 19 4.19 6.09 3.25
CA PRO A 19 3.55 6.19 4.55
C PRO A 19 2.57 7.37 4.61
N LEU A 20 1.39 7.14 5.18
CA LEU A 20 0.34 8.15 5.29
C LEU A 20 0.19 8.65 6.74
N GLN A 21 0.42 9.95 6.92
CA GLN A 21 0.14 10.66 8.17
C GLN A 21 -1.37 10.93 8.30
N THR A 22 -1.93 10.80 9.51
CA THR A 22 -3.39 10.93 9.71
C THR A 22 -3.92 12.32 9.39
N ASN A 23 -3.12 13.37 9.57
CA ASN A 23 -3.49 14.74 9.20
C ASN A 23 -3.51 14.99 7.68
N LYS A 24 -3.04 14.04 6.87
CA LYS A 24 -3.05 14.09 5.40
C LYS A 24 -4.11 13.19 4.77
N VAL A 25 -4.91 12.51 5.58
CA VAL A 25 -5.93 11.57 5.09
C VAL A 25 -6.95 12.26 4.17
N LYS A 26 -7.41 13.47 4.53
CA LYS A 26 -8.33 14.26 3.69
C LYS A 26 -7.76 14.49 2.28
N ASP A 27 -6.54 15.01 2.20
CA ASP A 27 -5.87 15.29 0.93
C ASP A 27 -5.64 14.00 0.13
N ALA A 28 -5.26 12.91 0.83
CA ALA A 28 -5.02 11.62 0.19
C ALA A 28 -6.32 10.99 -0.35
N ALA A 29 -7.40 10.98 0.43
CA ALA A 29 -8.69 10.43 0.03
C ALA A 29 -9.31 11.18 -1.16
N ALA A 30 -9.06 12.49 -1.26
CA ALA A 30 -9.51 13.30 -2.39
C ALA A 30 -8.71 13.01 -3.68
N LEU A 31 -7.43 12.69 -3.57
CA LEU A 31 -6.53 12.58 -4.73
C LEU A 31 -6.38 11.16 -5.27
N PHE A 32 -6.16 10.19 -4.38
CA PHE A 32 -5.79 8.82 -4.73
C PHE A 32 -7.01 7.93 -4.97
N ASP A 33 -6.80 6.90 -5.78
CA ASP A 33 -7.80 5.88 -6.10
C ASP A 33 -7.56 4.63 -5.23
N ALA A 34 -6.31 4.41 -4.82
CA ALA A 34 -5.94 3.42 -3.82
C ALA A 34 -4.90 3.95 -2.82
N ILE A 35 -5.00 3.49 -1.57
CA ILE A 35 -4.00 3.71 -0.51
C ILE A 35 -3.51 2.34 -0.06
N GLN A 36 -2.22 2.08 -0.25
CA GLN A 36 -1.64 0.75 0.01
C GLN A 36 -0.85 0.64 1.31
N THR A 37 -0.97 1.65 2.18
CA THR A 37 -0.14 1.84 3.37
C THR A 37 -0.96 1.93 4.65
N LEU A 38 -2.12 1.27 4.70
CA LEU A 38 -2.85 1.11 5.96
C LEU A 38 -2.05 0.18 6.88
N ASP A 39 -1.62 0.67 8.04
CA ASP A 39 -0.71 -0.06 8.94
C ASP A 39 -1.09 0.02 10.43
N ARG A 40 -2.13 0.79 10.80
CA ARG A 40 -2.52 1.01 12.19
C ARG A 40 -3.98 1.44 12.33
N THR A 41 -4.58 1.14 13.49
CA THR A 41 -5.97 1.48 13.82
C THR A 41 -6.27 2.97 13.69
N ARG A 42 -5.38 3.83 14.18
CA ARG A 42 -5.53 5.29 14.10
C ARG A 42 -5.63 5.80 12.65
N LEU A 43 -4.98 5.13 11.69
CA LEU A 43 -5.12 5.47 10.27
C LEU A 43 -6.44 4.94 9.70
N ALA A 44 -6.88 3.74 10.11
CA ALA A 44 -8.20 3.21 9.76
C ALA A 44 -9.32 4.15 10.25
N ASP A 45 -9.24 4.62 11.50
CA ASP A 45 -10.20 5.58 12.07
C ASP A 45 -10.27 6.88 11.28
N ALA A 46 -9.10 7.42 10.92
CA ALA A 46 -9.04 8.66 10.15
C ALA A 46 -9.63 8.49 8.74
N LEU A 47 -9.40 7.34 8.10
CA LEU A 47 -9.97 7.01 6.79
C LEU A 47 -11.48 6.81 6.86
N ALA A 48 -11.98 6.12 7.88
CA ALA A 48 -13.41 5.93 8.10
C ALA A 48 -14.10 7.28 8.35
N ALA A 49 -13.54 8.11 9.25
CA ALA A 49 -14.07 9.43 9.53
C ALA A 49 -14.07 10.35 8.30
N GLU A 50 -13.07 10.26 7.42
CA GLU A 50 -13.05 11.03 6.17
C GLU A 50 -14.03 10.49 5.14
N ARG A 51 -14.20 9.17 5.03
CA ARG A 51 -15.24 8.57 4.19
C ARG A 51 -16.61 9.06 4.62
N ASP A 52 -16.91 9.03 5.91
CA ASP A 52 -18.23 9.42 6.43
C ASP A 52 -18.52 10.92 6.21
N LYS A 53 -17.47 11.75 6.16
CA LYS A 53 -17.58 13.19 5.86
C LYS A 53 -17.69 13.50 4.37
N SER A 54 -16.90 12.84 3.54
CA SER A 54 -16.73 13.17 2.11
C SER A 54 -17.57 12.30 1.18
N GLY A 55 -18.07 11.17 1.66
CA GLY A 55 -18.73 10.14 0.86
C GLY A 55 -17.77 9.30 0.00
N ARG A 56 -16.46 9.48 0.12
CA ARG A 56 -15.45 8.79 -0.70
C ARG A 56 -14.41 8.08 0.15
N CYS A 57 -14.06 6.85 -0.26
CA CYS A 57 -12.92 6.12 0.30
C CYS A 57 -12.15 5.43 -0.85
N PRO A 58 -10.83 5.66 -0.98
CA PRO A 58 -9.99 4.89 -1.90
C PRO A 58 -10.00 3.40 -1.55
N GLN A 59 -9.69 2.53 -2.52
CA GLN A 59 -9.40 1.12 -2.22
C GLN A 59 -8.22 1.03 -1.25
N LEU A 60 -8.29 0.14 -0.27
CA LEU A 60 -7.25 0.02 0.74
C LEU A 60 -6.49 -1.29 0.60
N PHE A 61 -5.17 -1.21 0.78
CA PHE A 61 -4.32 -2.36 1.09
C PHE A 61 -3.68 -2.14 2.45
N MET A 62 -3.55 -3.23 3.18
CA MET A 62 -2.84 -3.24 4.46
C MET A 62 -1.37 -3.55 4.24
N GLN A 63 -0.48 -2.67 4.70
CA GLN A 63 0.96 -2.90 4.63
C GLN A 63 1.39 -3.80 5.79
N VAL A 64 1.94 -4.96 5.48
CA VAL A 64 2.48 -5.92 6.46
C VAL A 64 3.99 -5.81 6.48
N ASN A 65 4.55 -5.63 7.69
CA ASN A 65 5.99 -5.68 7.91
C ASN A 65 6.44 -7.15 8.06
N THR A 66 6.53 -7.86 6.93
CA THR A 66 6.79 -9.30 6.88
C THR A 66 8.17 -9.72 7.43
N GLY A 67 9.10 -8.78 7.59
CA GLY A 67 10.43 -9.00 8.17
C GLY A 67 10.59 -8.48 9.60
N GLU A 68 9.51 -7.95 10.20
CA GLU A 68 9.51 -7.42 11.58
C GLU A 68 10.62 -6.37 11.84
N GLU A 69 11.03 -5.64 10.81
CA GLU A 69 12.07 -4.63 10.90
C GLU A 69 11.54 -3.39 11.65
N PRO A 70 12.06 -3.02 12.83
CA PRO A 70 11.49 -1.93 13.65
C PRO A 70 11.53 -0.56 12.98
N GLN A 71 12.43 -0.35 12.02
CA GLN A 71 12.55 0.86 11.22
C GLN A 71 11.54 0.96 10.08
N LYS A 72 10.85 -0.13 9.72
CA LYS A 72 9.93 -0.16 8.59
C LYS A 72 8.48 0.04 9.01
N ALA A 73 7.73 0.72 8.15
CA ALA A 73 6.30 0.82 8.29
C ALA A 73 5.60 -0.51 7.98
N GLY A 74 4.38 -0.65 8.49
CA GLY A 74 3.56 -1.84 8.33
C GLY A 74 3.17 -2.45 9.67
N VAL A 75 2.02 -3.10 9.70
CA VAL A 75 1.56 -3.87 10.85
C VAL A 75 2.42 -5.13 11.00
N LEU A 76 2.69 -5.54 12.23
CA LEU A 76 3.41 -6.78 12.47
C LEU A 76 2.59 -7.99 12.00
N PRO A 77 3.23 -9.07 11.54
CA PRO A 77 2.55 -10.30 11.11
C PRO A 77 1.51 -10.78 12.11
N ALA A 78 1.87 -10.83 13.39
CA ALA A 78 1.01 -11.28 14.48
C ALA A 78 -0.21 -10.37 14.75
N GLU A 79 -0.15 -9.10 14.34
CA GLU A 79 -1.21 -8.11 14.59
C GLU A 79 -2.08 -7.86 13.35
N THR A 80 -1.71 -8.42 12.20
CA THR A 80 -2.32 -8.13 10.91
C THR A 80 -3.79 -8.53 10.88
N GLU A 81 -4.13 -9.73 11.33
CA GLU A 81 -5.51 -10.23 11.32
C GLU A 81 -6.43 -9.37 12.20
N ALA A 82 -5.93 -8.93 13.36
CA ALA A 82 -6.67 -8.04 14.25
C ALA A 82 -6.97 -6.70 13.56
N LEU A 83 -6.01 -6.14 12.84
CA LEU A 83 -6.22 -4.90 12.10
C LEU A 83 -7.14 -5.10 10.88
N ILE A 84 -7.11 -6.26 10.20
CA ILE A 84 -8.05 -6.60 9.12
C ILE A 84 -9.47 -6.64 9.67
N ALA A 85 -9.69 -7.34 10.78
CA ALA A 85 -10.99 -7.41 11.44
C ALA A 85 -11.48 -6.02 11.86
N TYR A 86 -10.57 -5.17 12.36
CA TYR A 86 -10.88 -3.80 12.72
C TYR A 86 -11.29 -2.95 11.50
N ALA A 87 -10.54 -3.01 10.41
CA ALA A 87 -10.87 -2.28 9.18
C ALA A 87 -12.22 -2.73 8.59
N ARG A 88 -12.54 -4.03 8.67
CA ARG A 88 -13.84 -4.58 8.28
C ARG A 88 -14.98 -4.09 9.15
N LYS A 89 -14.78 -4.01 10.47
CA LYS A 89 -15.76 -3.43 11.40
C LYS A 89 -16.09 -1.97 11.07
N LEU A 90 -15.10 -1.23 10.57
CA LEU A 90 -15.26 0.13 10.08
C LEU A 90 -15.84 0.21 8.67
N GLU A 91 -16.16 -0.92 8.03
CA GLU A 91 -16.65 -1.03 6.64
C GLU A 91 -15.71 -0.36 5.62
N LEU A 92 -14.40 -0.39 5.89
CA LEU A 92 -13.41 0.13 4.95
C LEU A 92 -13.26 -0.81 3.75
N PRO A 93 -13.05 -0.27 2.52
CA PRO A 93 -12.90 -1.07 1.30
C PRO A 93 -11.51 -1.71 1.20
N LEU A 94 -11.20 -2.59 2.15
CA LEU A 94 -9.95 -3.35 2.20
C LEU A 94 -9.98 -4.50 1.19
N VAL A 95 -9.17 -4.40 0.14
CA VAL A 95 -9.15 -5.37 -0.98
C VAL A 95 -7.96 -6.33 -0.92
N GLY A 96 -6.90 -5.94 -0.22
CA GLY A 96 -5.62 -6.64 -0.33
C GLY A 96 -4.60 -6.35 0.76
N LEU A 97 -3.46 -7.03 0.61
CA LEU A 97 -2.26 -6.82 1.41
C LEU A 97 -1.12 -6.28 0.56
N MET A 98 -0.21 -5.55 1.19
CA MET A 98 0.99 -5.01 0.59
C MET A 98 2.19 -5.36 1.47
N CYS A 99 3.35 -5.68 0.87
CA CYS A 99 4.60 -5.74 1.62
C CYS A 99 5.78 -5.14 0.85
N ILE A 100 6.80 -4.76 1.62
CA ILE A 100 8.13 -4.38 1.14
C ILE A 100 9.14 -5.19 1.96
N PRO A 101 9.60 -6.35 1.46
CA PRO A 101 10.56 -7.20 2.16
C PRO A 101 11.85 -6.46 2.55
N PRO A 102 12.58 -6.94 3.58
CA PRO A 102 13.97 -6.54 3.86
C PRO A 102 14.83 -6.58 2.60
N VAL A 103 15.72 -5.60 2.44
CA VAL A 103 16.55 -5.48 1.23
C VAL A 103 17.57 -6.63 1.15
N GLU A 104 18.04 -7.10 2.30
CA GLU A 104 19.08 -8.12 2.42
C GLU A 104 18.53 -9.55 2.51
N ASP A 105 17.20 -9.71 2.58
CA ASP A 105 16.56 -11.02 2.75
C ASP A 105 16.14 -11.63 1.42
N ASP A 106 15.97 -12.96 1.39
CA ASP A 106 15.23 -13.61 0.31
C ASP A 106 13.76 -13.16 0.35
N VAL A 107 13.27 -12.67 -0.78
CA VAL A 107 11.91 -12.16 -0.93
C VAL A 107 10.85 -13.27 -0.98
N ALA A 108 11.24 -14.50 -1.36
CA ALA A 108 10.30 -15.59 -1.59
C ALA A 108 9.50 -15.99 -0.34
N PRO A 109 10.11 -16.17 0.86
CA PRO A 109 9.36 -16.42 2.09
C PRO A 109 8.35 -15.32 2.44
N HIS A 110 8.71 -14.05 2.23
CA HIS A 110 7.82 -12.92 2.51
C HIS A 110 6.62 -12.89 1.55
N PHE A 111 6.82 -13.16 0.26
CA PHE A 111 5.72 -13.22 -0.71
C PHE A 111 4.81 -14.42 -0.46
N ALA A 112 5.37 -15.59 -0.15
CA ALA A 112 4.59 -16.77 0.23
C ALA A 112 3.74 -16.51 1.49
N PHE A 113 4.35 -15.87 2.49
CA PHE A 113 3.67 -15.50 3.73
C PHE A 113 2.52 -14.51 3.47
N LEU A 114 2.76 -13.44 2.70
CA LEU A 114 1.73 -12.45 2.38
C LEU A 114 0.56 -13.09 1.63
N ALA A 115 0.84 -13.95 0.65
CA ALA A 115 -0.18 -14.66 -0.13
C ALA A 115 -1.02 -15.59 0.74
N LYS A 116 -0.39 -16.34 1.64
CA LYS A 116 -1.09 -17.20 2.62
C LYS A 116 -2.01 -16.35 3.51
N LEU A 117 -1.48 -15.28 4.09
CA LEU A 117 -2.23 -14.41 5.00
C LEU A 117 -3.43 -13.75 4.32
N ALA A 118 -3.27 -13.26 3.09
CA ALA A 118 -4.37 -12.71 2.30
C ALA A 118 -5.45 -13.76 2.04
N LYS A 119 -5.06 -14.97 1.61
CA LYS A 119 -5.99 -16.07 1.35
C LYS A 119 -6.77 -16.47 2.60
N GLU A 120 -6.09 -16.63 3.74
CA GLU A 120 -6.72 -16.97 5.02
C GLU A 120 -7.72 -15.90 5.48
N ASN A 121 -7.47 -14.65 5.09
CA ASN A 121 -8.35 -13.53 5.39
C ASN A 121 -9.35 -13.22 4.27
N GLY A 122 -9.41 -13.98 3.17
CA GLY A 122 -10.34 -13.73 2.06
C GLY A 122 -10.08 -12.44 1.28
N LEU A 123 -8.82 -11.99 1.24
CA LEU A 123 -8.36 -10.87 0.43
C LEU A 123 -7.73 -11.42 -0.85
N SER A 124 -8.02 -10.79 -2.00
CA SER A 124 -7.59 -11.27 -3.32
C SER A 124 -6.42 -10.47 -3.89
N GLU A 125 -6.26 -9.22 -3.46
CA GLU A 125 -5.22 -8.34 -4.02
C GLU A 125 -3.92 -8.45 -3.20
N LEU A 126 -2.82 -8.65 -3.91
CA LEU A 126 -1.45 -8.74 -3.40
C LEU A 126 -0.57 -7.72 -4.09
N SER A 127 -0.14 -6.70 -3.34
CA SER A 127 0.82 -5.69 -3.78
C SER A 127 2.21 -6.01 -3.24
N MET A 128 3.00 -6.68 -4.07
CA MET A 128 4.35 -7.12 -3.72
C MET A 128 5.19 -7.24 -4.99
N GLY A 129 6.51 -7.07 -4.86
CA GLY A 129 7.41 -6.94 -6.00
C GLY A 129 7.61 -5.49 -6.46
N MET A 130 8.87 -5.16 -6.67
CA MET A 130 9.44 -3.93 -7.20
C MET A 130 10.36 -4.27 -8.39
N SER A 131 11.08 -3.29 -8.94
CA SER A 131 11.90 -3.48 -10.15
C SER A 131 12.85 -4.68 -10.12
N GLY A 132 13.36 -5.09 -8.94
CA GLY A 132 14.35 -6.16 -8.81
C GLY A 132 13.80 -7.56 -8.57
N ASP A 133 12.52 -7.68 -8.22
CA ASP A 133 11.92 -8.92 -7.70
C ASP A 133 10.47 -9.16 -8.16
N PHE A 134 9.94 -8.34 -9.06
CA PHE A 134 8.56 -8.48 -9.55
C PHE A 134 8.28 -9.83 -10.23
N GLU A 135 9.26 -10.43 -10.92
CA GLU A 135 9.09 -11.76 -11.52
C GLU A 135 8.87 -12.84 -10.46
N MET A 136 9.58 -12.74 -9.33
CA MET A 136 9.39 -13.63 -8.19
C MET A 136 8.02 -13.37 -7.56
N ALA A 137 7.65 -12.10 -7.36
CA ALA A 137 6.36 -11.73 -6.81
C ALA A 137 5.19 -12.31 -7.63
N ILE A 138 5.27 -12.26 -8.98
CA ILE A 138 4.27 -12.85 -9.88
C ILE A 138 4.13 -14.36 -9.64
N ARG A 139 5.24 -15.09 -9.45
CA ARG A 139 5.21 -16.55 -9.17
C ARG A 139 4.50 -16.88 -7.85
N PHE A 140 4.48 -15.94 -6.90
CA PHE A 140 3.77 -16.05 -5.63
C PHE A 140 2.37 -15.43 -5.65
N GLY A 141 1.87 -15.03 -6.83
CA GLY A 141 0.49 -14.55 -7.01
C GLY A 141 0.31 -13.05 -6.86
N ALA A 142 1.37 -12.25 -7.00
CA ALA A 142 1.23 -10.80 -7.01
C ALA A 142 0.23 -10.34 -8.09
N THR A 143 -0.75 -9.55 -7.65
CA THR A 143 -1.73 -8.87 -8.53
C THR A 143 -1.25 -7.47 -8.91
N HIS A 144 -0.36 -6.90 -8.10
CA HIS A 144 0.17 -5.56 -8.24
C HIS A 144 1.68 -5.59 -8.01
N VAL A 145 2.45 -5.17 -9.02
CA VAL A 145 3.90 -4.97 -8.95
C VAL A 145 4.25 -3.49 -9.13
N ARG A 146 5.29 -3.02 -8.45
CA ARG A 146 5.63 -1.59 -8.35
C ARG A 146 6.96 -1.30 -9.05
N VAL A 147 6.92 -1.09 -10.36
CA VAL A 147 8.13 -0.91 -11.18
C VAL A 147 8.44 0.58 -11.35
N GLY A 148 9.63 0.98 -10.91
CA GLY A 148 10.10 2.38 -10.98
C GLY A 148 11.31 2.51 -11.89
N SER A 149 12.48 2.16 -11.35
CA SER A 149 13.76 2.29 -12.05
C SER A 149 13.84 1.57 -13.40
N ALA A 150 13.15 0.43 -13.56
CA ALA A 150 13.14 -0.28 -14.84
C ALA A 150 12.31 0.44 -15.93
N ILE A 151 11.44 1.39 -15.55
CA ILE A 151 10.65 2.21 -16.49
C ILE A 151 11.28 3.59 -16.67
N PHE A 152 11.68 4.25 -15.57
CA PHE A 152 12.09 5.66 -15.56
C PHE A 152 13.61 5.88 -15.43
N GLY A 153 14.40 4.81 -15.28
CA GLY A 153 15.83 4.89 -14.99
C GLY A 153 16.14 5.19 -13.53
N GLU A 154 17.42 5.37 -13.22
CA GLU A 154 17.87 5.66 -11.85
C GLU A 154 17.34 7.00 -11.34
N ARG A 155 17.04 7.03 -10.03
CA ARG A 155 16.56 8.24 -9.38
C ARG A 155 17.72 9.23 -9.23
N THR A 156 17.73 10.29 -10.01
CA THR A 156 18.65 11.41 -9.77
C THR A 156 18.30 12.07 -8.42
N PRO A 157 19.26 12.33 -7.53
CA PRO A 157 19.01 13.10 -6.32
C PRO A 157 18.45 14.47 -6.68
N LEU A 158 17.41 14.92 -5.98
CA LEU A 158 16.93 16.29 -6.14
C LEU A 158 18.06 17.24 -5.73
N SER A 159 18.50 18.10 -6.66
CA SER A 159 19.46 19.17 -6.36
C SER A 159 18.89 20.06 -5.24
N PRO A 160 19.69 20.46 -4.24
CA PRO A 160 19.27 21.37 -3.16
C PRO A 160 18.72 22.72 -3.67
N ALA A 161 19.01 23.10 -4.91
CA ALA A 161 18.69 24.41 -5.47
C ALA A 161 17.21 24.60 -5.92
N ALA A 162 16.32 23.65 -5.63
CA ALA A 162 14.92 23.67 -6.08
C ALA A 162 13.88 23.77 -4.94
N ARG A 163 14.22 24.41 -3.82
CA ARG A 163 13.27 24.77 -2.75
C ARG A 163 13.16 26.27 -2.56
#